data_AF-A0A7R9MGN8-F1
#
_entry.id   AF-A0A7R9MGN8-F1
#
_cell.length_a   1.000
_cell.length_b   1.000
_cell.length_c   1.000
_cell.angle_alpha   90.00
_cell.angle_beta   90.00
_cell.angle_gamma   90.00
#
_symmetry.space_group_name_H-M   'P 1'
#
loop_
_entity.id
_entity.type
_entity.pdbx_description
1 polymer ?
#
loop_
_entity_poly.entity_id
_entity_poly.type
_entity_poly.pdbx_seq_one_letter_code
_entity_poly.pdbx_strand_id
1 'polypeptide(L)'
;TKLENDFRQHLIKHSDRFACSECDKRFLKEAHLRHHMRSHDDTLKLRCEWPGCERLFTSKSNFKSHMNTHTGEQVYACEWPGCGKTSLNQKSMLSHAAKAHK
;
A
#
# COMPACT_ATOMS: atom_id res chain seq x y z
N THR A 1 14.95 29.96 -13.05
CA THR A 1 13.64 30.56 -12.69
C THR A 1 12.80 29.56 -11.90
N LYS A 2 11.70 29.99 -11.25
CA LYS A 2 10.78 29.09 -10.52
C LYS A 2 10.30 27.93 -11.41
N LEU A 3 9.95 28.22 -12.66
CA LEU A 3 9.51 27.26 -13.67
C LEU A 3 10.55 26.17 -13.98
N GLU A 4 11.84 26.53 -14.10
CA GLU A 4 12.91 25.54 -14.36
C GLU A 4 13.14 24.61 -13.16
N ASN A 5 13.00 25.12 -11.93
CA ASN A 5 13.11 24.31 -10.74
C ASN A 5 11.92 23.35 -10.61
N ASP A 6 10.71 23.83 -10.88
CA ASP A 6 9.50 23.02 -10.88
C ASP A 6 9.57 21.93 -11.97
N PHE A 7 10.10 22.26 -13.15
CA PHE A 7 10.33 21.28 -14.22
C PHE A 7 11.39 20.24 -13.84
N ARG A 8 12.51 20.64 -13.22
CA ARG A 8 13.50 19.69 -12.70
C ARG A 8 12.91 18.76 -11.63
N GLN A 9 12.12 19.29 -10.69
CA GLN A 9 11.44 18.50 -9.66
C GLN A 9 10.37 17.56 -10.27
N HIS A 10 9.68 18.01 -11.32
CA HIS A 10 8.77 17.17 -12.10
C HIS A 10 9.50 16.03 -12.81
N LEU A 11 10.61 16.32 -13.49
CA LEU A 11 11.42 15.30 -14.18
C LEU A 11 12.03 14.27 -13.22
N ILE A 12 12.37 14.66 -11.98
CA ILE A 12 12.81 13.71 -10.94
C ILE A 12 11.71 12.67 -10.64
N LYS A 13 10.42 13.05 -10.70
CA LYS A 13 9.28 12.13 -10.56
C LYS A 13 9.07 11.21 -11.77
N HIS A 14 9.79 11.43 -12.86
CA HIS A 14 9.80 10.56 -14.04
C HIS A 14 11.17 9.90 -14.27
N SER A 15 12.17 10.21 -13.44
CA SER A 15 13.48 9.59 -13.52
C SER A 15 13.45 8.29 -12.70
N ASP A 16 13.24 7.16 -13.36
CA ASP A 16 13.23 5.84 -12.72
C ASP A 16 14.66 5.38 -12.39
N ARG A 17 15.33 6.10 -11.48
CA ARG A 17 16.78 5.98 -11.25
C ARG A 17 17.19 4.72 -10.49
N PHE A 18 16.30 4.15 -9.67
CA PHE A 18 16.64 3.00 -8.82
C PHE A 18 16.08 1.72 -9.44
N ALA A 19 16.94 0.91 -10.05
CA ALA A 19 16.57 -0.37 -10.66
C ALA A 19 16.66 -1.52 -9.65
N CYS A 20 15.76 -2.49 -9.78
CA CYS A 20 15.87 -3.77 -9.08
C CYS A 20 16.97 -4.63 -9.73
N SER A 21 17.72 -5.37 -8.91
CA SER A 21 18.72 -6.34 -9.40
C SER A 21 18.11 -7.65 -9.87
N GLU A 22 16.92 -8.00 -9.38
CA GLU A 22 16.27 -9.30 -9.59
C GLU A 22 15.16 -9.27 -10.65
N CYS A 23 14.77 -8.07 -11.13
CA CYS A 23 13.78 -7.91 -12.19
C CYS A 23 13.86 -6.52 -12.85
N ASP A 24 13.11 -6.33 -13.93
CA ASP A 24 13.13 -5.08 -14.72
C ASP A 24 12.41 -3.88 -14.07
N LYS A 25 11.99 -3.99 -12.81
CA LYS A 25 11.26 -2.92 -12.13
C LYS A 25 12.20 -1.80 -11.72
N ARG A 26 11.74 -0.56 -11.92
CA ARG A 26 12.46 0.66 -11.57
C ARG A 26 11.61 1.55 -10.69
N PHE A 27 12.26 2.32 -9.84
CA PHE A 27 11.62 3.13 -8.81
C PHE A 27 12.22 4.53 -8.79
N LEU A 28 11.35 5.51 -8.48
CA LEU A 28 11.74 6.92 -8.34
C LEU A 28 12.50 7.22 -7.03
N LYS A 29 12.32 6.36 -6.02
CA LYS A 29 12.91 6.52 -4.69
C LYS A 29 13.58 5.23 -4.25
N GLU A 30 14.77 5.34 -3.69
CA GLU A 30 15.52 4.20 -3.16
C GLU A 30 14.73 3.45 -2.07
N ALA A 31 14.03 4.18 -1.20
CA ALA A 31 13.18 3.57 -0.16
C ALA A 31 12.08 2.66 -0.74
N HIS A 32 11.54 3.00 -1.92
CA HIS A 32 10.55 2.16 -2.59
C HIS A 32 11.19 0.93 -3.21
N LEU A 33 12.39 1.07 -3.81
CA LEU A 33 13.17 -0.08 -4.27
C LEU A 33 13.46 -1.03 -3.11
N ARG A 34 13.96 -0.52 -1.98
CA ARG A 34 14.25 -1.32 -0.78
C ARG A 34 13.03 -2.06 -0.24
N HIS A 35 11.87 -1.39 -0.24
CA HIS A 35 10.61 -2.05 0.12
C HIS A 35 10.23 -3.15 -0.89
N HIS A 36 10.40 -2.88 -2.19
CA HIS A 36 10.15 -3.86 -3.25
C HIS A 36 11.09 -5.07 -3.16
N MET A 37 12.35 -4.93 -2.75
CA MET A 37 13.26 -6.07 -2.60
C MET A 37 12.73 -7.13 -1.64
N ARG A 38 11.89 -6.77 -0.67
CA ARG A 38 11.18 -7.73 0.20
C ARG A 38 10.24 -8.67 -0.57
N SER A 39 9.87 -8.34 -1.81
CA SER A 39 9.07 -9.23 -2.65
C SER A 39 9.88 -10.37 -3.27
N HIS A 40 11.20 -10.21 -3.37
CA HIS A 40 12.12 -11.24 -3.86
C HIS A 40 12.62 -12.18 -2.76
N ASP A 41 12.48 -11.78 -1.49
CA ASP A 41 12.93 -12.56 -0.34
C ASP A 41 11.75 -12.94 0.56
N ASP A 42 11.43 -14.24 0.60
CA ASP A 42 10.34 -14.78 1.42
C ASP A 42 10.58 -14.64 2.92
N THR A 43 11.83 -14.53 3.38
CA THR A 43 12.16 -14.31 4.79
C THR A 43 11.79 -12.90 5.26
N LEU A 44 11.70 -11.95 4.32
CA LEU A 44 11.30 -10.56 4.59
C LEU A 44 9.79 -10.34 4.45
N LYS A 45 9.03 -11.38 4.08
CA LYS A 45 7.57 -11.33 3.99
C LYS A 45 6.95 -11.80 5.31
N LEU A 46 5.81 -11.21 5.63
CA LEU A 46 4.95 -11.64 6.73
C LEU A 46 4.04 -12.76 6.22
N ARG A 47 4.13 -13.94 6.85
CA ARG A 47 3.30 -15.11 6.53
C ARG A 47 2.01 -15.08 7.35
N CYS A 48 0.89 -15.38 6.70
CA CYS A 48 -0.34 -15.71 7.42
C CYS A 48 -0.22 -17.11 8.03
N GLU A 49 -0.44 -17.20 9.34
CA GLU A 49 -0.41 -18.46 10.09
C GLU A 49 -1.81 -19.06 10.28
N TRP A 50 -2.83 -18.47 9.65
CA TRP A 50 -4.18 -19.00 9.72
C TRP A 50 -4.26 -20.36 9.01
N PRO A 51 -4.86 -21.39 9.61
CA PRO A 51 -4.95 -22.72 9.01
C PRO A 51 -5.54 -22.69 7.59
N GLY A 52 -4.81 -23.27 6.62
CA GLY A 52 -5.22 -23.29 5.21
C GLY A 52 -4.99 -21.97 4.44
N CYS A 53 -4.33 -20.97 5.05
CA CYS A 53 -3.95 -19.73 4.37
C CYS A 53 -2.44 -19.69 4.15
N GLU A 54 -2.01 -19.50 2.90
CA GLU A 54 -0.59 -19.47 2.52
C GLU A 54 -0.14 -18.07 2.06
N ARG A 55 -0.92 -17.03 2.36
CA ARG A 55 -0.65 -15.68 1.86
C ARG A 55 0.56 -15.06 2.54
N LEU A 56 1.38 -14.39 1.72
CA LEU A 56 2.57 -13.66 2.13
C LEU A 56 2.42 -12.16 1.83
N PHE A 57 2.97 -11.31 2.70
CA PHE A 57 2.81 -9.86 2.60
C PHE A 57 4.13 -9.13 2.84
N THR A 58 4.49 -8.21 1.95
CA THR A 58 5.68 -7.35 2.10
C THR A 58 5.46 -6.14 3.02
N SER A 59 4.20 -5.84 3.34
CA SER A 59 3.77 -4.67 4.12
C SER A 59 2.95 -5.09 5.35
N LYS A 60 3.32 -4.56 6.52
CA LYS A 60 2.62 -4.79 7.79
C LYS A 60 1.16 -4.33 7.75
N SER A 61 0.88 -3.20 7.11
CA SER A 61 -0.48 -2.65 7.02
C SER A 61 -1.40 -3.57 6.20
N ASN A 62 -0.86 -4.12 5.10
CA ASN A 62 -1.59 -5.07 4.25
C ASN A 62 -1.80 -6.40 4.97
N PHE A 63 -0.77 -6.90 5.67
CA PHE A 63 -0.87 -8.09 6.50
C PHE A 63 -1.96 -7.95 7.58
N LYS A 64 -1.96 -6.84 8.33
CA LYS A 64 -2.98 -6.56 9.35
C LYS A 64 -4.39 -6.53 8.75
N SER A 65 -4.57 -5.80 7.65
CA SER A 65 -5.87 -5.77 6.97
C SER A 65 -6.32 -7.15 6.47
N HIS A 66 -5.38 -8.02 6.08
CA HIS A 66 -5.70 -9.37 5.69
C HIS A 66 -6.10 -10.23 6.88
N MET A 67 -5.44 -10.12 8.03
CA MET A 67 -5.85 -10.87 9.23
C MET A 67 -7.29 -10.57 9.63
N ASN A 68 -7.75 -9.33 9.42
CA ASN A 68 -9.14 -8.96 9.64
C ASN A 68 -10.15 -9.72 8.74
N THR A 69 -9.72 -10.26 7.60
CA THR A 69 -10.59 -11.12 6.76
C THR A 69 -10.84 -12.47 7.39
N HIS A 70 -9.94 -12.93 8.27
CA HIS A 70 -10.11 -14.18 9.00
C HIS A 70 -10.91 -13.98 10.28
N THR A 71 -10.65 -12.90 11.02
CA THR A 71 -11.37 -12.60 12.27
C THR A 71 -12.75 -11.99 12.03
N GLY A 72 -13.01 -11.45 10.83
CA GLY A 72 -14.23 -10.72 10.52
C GLY A 72 -14.27 -9.31 11.13
N GLU A 73 -13.19 -8.85 11.76
CA GLU A 73 -13.15 -7.55 12.42
C GLU A 73 -13.14 -6.40 11.42
N GLN A 74 -14.28 -5.71 11.29
CA GLN A 74 -14.35 -4.46 10.53
C GLN A 74 -13.88 -3.30 11.40
N VAL A 75 -12.69 -2.79 11.09
CA VAL A 75 -11.94 -1.83 11.92
C VAL A 75 -12.12 -0.36 11.53
N TYR A 76 -12.67 -0.08 10.34
CA TYR A 76 -12.88 1.29 9.88
C TYR A 76 -14.37 1.54 9.69
N ALA A 77 -14.92 2.54 10.39
CA ALA A 77 -16.30 2.99 10.22
C ALA A 77 -16.34 4.30 9.44
N CYS A 78 -17.40 4.50 8.67
CA CYS A 78 -17.68 5.77 8.02
C CYS A 78 -18.13 6.77 9.07
N GLU A 79 -17.47 7.92 9.12
CA GLU A 79 -17.78 8.99 10.08
C GLU A 79 -19.00 9.83 9.65
N TRP A 80 -19.52 9.63 8.43
CA TRP A 80 -20.68 10.37 7.97
C TRP A 80 -21.95 9.96 8.75
N PRO A 81 -22.69 10.92 9.34
CA PRO A 81 -23.88 10.62 10.14
C PRO A 81 -24.91 9.79 9.36
N GLY A 82 -25.33 8.68 9.94
CA GLY A 82 -26.35 7.80 9.36
C GLY A 82 -25.87 6.86 8.24
N CYS A 83 -24.59 6.87 7.85
CA CYS A 83 -24.07 5.95 6.83
C CYS A 83 -23.91 4.52 7.36
N GLY A 84 -23.30 4.36 8.54
CA GLY A 84 -23.10 3.06 9.20
C GLY A 84 -22.18 2.08 8.45
N LYS A 85 -21.58 2.47 7.32
CA LYS A 85 -20.73 1.59 6.53
C LYS A 85 -19.40 1.34 7.22
N THR A 86 -18.95 0.09 7.22
CA THR A 86 -17.67 -0.34 7.79
C THR A 86 -16.75 -0.97 6.74
N SER A 87 -15.46 -1.10 7.03
CA SER A 87 -14.46 -1.67 6.12
C SER A 87 -13.27 -2.27 6.85
N LEU A 88 -12.59 -3.22 6.19
CA LEU A 88 -11.42 -3.92 6.71
C LEU A 88 -10.10 -3.13 6.54
N ASN A 89 -10.06 -2.17 5.60
CA ASN A 89 -8.91 -1.27 5.41
C ASN A 89 -9.32 0.20 5.24
N GLN A 90 -8.43 1.09 5.67
CA GLN A 90 -8.62 2.53 5.65
C GLN A 90 -8.79 3.09 4.24
N LYS A 91 -8.02 2.60 3.27
CA LYS A 91 -8.07 3.11 1.89
C LYS A 91 -9.44 2.90 1.25
N SER A 92 -10.08 1.76 1.53
CA SER A 92 -11.44 1.47 1.06
C SER A 92 -12.45 2.38 1.72
N MET A 93 -12.31 2.65 3.03
CA MET A 93 -13.18 3.58 3.75
C MET A 93 -13.05 5.01 3.22
N LEU A 94 -11.83 5.50 3.03
CA LEU A 94 -11.57 6.81 2.43
C LEU A 94 -12.13 6.92 1.01
N SER A 95 -11.95 5.88 0.18
CA SER A 95 -12.53 5.87 -1.16
C SER A 95 -14.06 5.83 -1.14
N HIS A 96 -14.67 5.17 -0.16
CA HIS A 96 -16.11 5.18 0.00
C HIS A 96 -16.59 6.58 0.38
N ALA A 97 -16.02 7.19 1.42
CA ALA A 97 -16.39 8.51 1.88
C ALA A 97 -16.29 9.55 0.75
N ALA A 98 -15.16 9.57 0.03
CA ALA A 98 -14.94 10.49 -1.09
C ALA A 98 -15.89 10.30 -2.29
N LYS A 99 -16.52 9.13 -2.43
CA LYS A 99 -17.45 8.85 -3.55
C LYS A 99 -18.91 8.99 -3.14
N ALA A 100 -19.26 8.56 -1.93
CA ALA A 100 -20.63 8.50 -1.44
C ALA A 100 -21.05 9.77 -0.67
N HIS A 101 -20.09 10.51 -0.13
CA HIS A 101 -20.32 11.63 0.78
C HIS A 101 -19.45 12.84 0.42
N LYS A 102 -19.39 13.15 -0.89
CA LYS A 102 -18.63 14.28 -1.44
C LYS A 102 -18.99 15.60 -0.77
#